data_AF-A0AA88S5U1-F1
#
_entry.id   AF-A0AA88S5U1-F1
#
_cell.length_a   1.000
_cell.length_b   1.000
_cell.length_c   1.000
_cell.angle_alpha   90.00
_cell.angle_beta   90.00
_cell.angle_gamma   90.00
#
_symmetry.space_group_name_H-M   'P 1'
#
loop_
_entity.id
_entity.type
_entity.pdbx_description
1 polymer ?
#
loop_
_entity_poly.entity_id
_entity_poly.type
_entity_poly.pdbx_seq_one_letter_code
_entity_poly.pdbx_strand_id
1 'polypeptide(L)'
;MAEQRFLVEYAKRGTAGCKKCKDKIQKGIVRIGKIVPNPFSESAGEMKEWYHVKCIFEKLERARATTKKIEDITDLEGWEELQDEDKELINKHVSDLMAKVNASPKKKVQAKLNTTGQLMAAPADPSANAPRKFSGFTATKAGTSTSSGPSTSSPAKASQGSTLSAKLCDPQHKDCLFREFRKLCATVADNNSYNAKTQIIEKFLRKGSCGDKFHGDLYLTVKLLLPGVVKSVYNLNDKQIVKLFSRIFRCNQDDMVRDLEQGDVSETVRMFYEESKSFPPAAKSLLTVQEVDASLTRLAQLTKEDEQQTELEDIAKK
;
A
#
# COMPACT_ATOMS: atom_id res chain seq x y z
N MET A 1 6.17 5.02 -7.82
CA MET A 1 5.29 6.18 -7.55
C MET A 1 5.81 7.32 -8.39
N ALA A 2 4.95 8.08 -9.07
CA ALA A 2 5.39 9.31 -9.71
C ALA A 2 5.94 10.22 -8.60
N GLU A 3 7.26 10.39 -8.58
CA GLU A 3 7.92 11.24 -7.62
C GLU A 3 7.36 12.65 -7.79
N GLN A 4 6.68 13.16 -6.77
CA GLN A 4 6.06 14.47 -6.84
C GLN A 4 7.15 15.51 -6.64
N ARG A 5 7.86 15.81 -7.73
CA ARG A 5 8.96 16.76 -7.77
C ARG A 5 8.42 18.18 -7.82
N PHE A 6 9.01 19.05 -7.02
CA PHE A 6 8.76 20.48 -7.10
C PHE A 6 9.98 21.12 -7.76
N LEU A 7 9.72 22.04 -8.68
CA LEU A 7 10.76 22.86 -9.31
C LEU A 7 10.53 24.32 -8.99
N VAL A 8 11.59 25.09 -8.88
CA VAL A 8 11.52 26.54 -8.70
C VAL A 8 12.33 27.20 -9.80
N GLU A 9 11.74 28.18 -10.45
CA GLU A 9 12.43 29.00 -11.44
C GLU A 9 11.84 30.41 -11.51
N TYR A 10 12.62 31.34 -12.04
CA TYR A 10 12.08 32.60 -12.53
C TYR A 10 11.26 32.37 -13.81
N ALA A 11 10.09 32.99 -13.90
CA ALA A 11 9.26 32.90 -15.10
C ALA A 11 10.00 33.48 -16.32
N LYS A 12 10.51 32.61 -17.20
CA LYS A 12 11.29 33.01 -18.40
C LYS A 12 10.44 33.68 -19.48
N ARG A 13 9.19 33.23 -19.67
CA ARG A 13 8.29 33.67 -20.75
C ARG A 13 7.02 34.41 -20.29
N GLY A 14 6.70 34.43 -18.99
CA GLY A 14 5.53 35.15 -18.47
C GLY A 14 4.15 34.65 -18.94
N THR A 15 4.08 33.49 -19.60
CA THR A 15 2.84 32.96 -20.23
C THR A 15 2.09 31.95 -19.37
N ALA A 16 2.67 31.48 -18.26
CA ALA A 16 2.04 30.46 -17.43
C ALA A 16 1.00 31.08 -16.48
N GLY A 17 -0.20 30.50 -16.45
CA GLY A 17 -1.22 30.83 -15.45
C GLY A 17 -1.01 30.03 -14.17
N CYS A 18 -1.19 30.68 -13.02
CA CYS A 18 -1.20 29.99 -11.73
C CYS A 18 -2.43 29.08 -11.63
N LYS A 19 -2.22 27.78 -11.36
CA LYS A 19 -3.33 26.82 -11.23
C LYS A 19 -4.26 27.06 -10.03
N LYS A 20 -3.90 27.94 -9.10
CA LYS A 20 -4.73 28.29 -7.93
C LYS A 20 -5.59 29.54 -8.18
N CYS A 21 -4.96 30.70 -8.39
CA CYS A 21 -5.67 31.96 -8.55
C CYS A 21 -6.09 32.23 -10.02
N LYS A 22 -5.63 31.42 -10.97
CA LYS A 22 -5.83 31.57 -12.42
C LYS A 22 -5.21 32.83 -13.04
N ASP A 23 -4.51 33.65 -12.25
CA ASP A 23 -3.78 34.82 -12.73
C ASP A 23 -2.50 34.44 -13.50
N LYS A 24 -2.06 35.33 -14.40
CA LYS A 24 -0.84 35.15 -15.19
C LYS A 24 0.40 35.46 -14.34
N ILE A 25 1.39 34.57 -14.38
CA ILE A 25 2.69 34.76 -13.73
C ILE A 25 3.57 35.58 -14.67
N GLN A 26 3.89 36.83 -14.32
CA GLN A 26 4.70 37.73 -15.15
C GLN A 26 6.15 37.26 -15.27
N LYS A 27 6.84 37.71 -16.33
CA LYS A 27 8.26 37.40 -16.59
C LYS A 27 9.13 37.97 -15.45
N GLY A 28 10.07 37.18 -14.95
CA GLY A 28 10.99 37.59 -13.88
C GLY A 28 10.47 37.39 -12.46
N ILE A 29 9.24 36.90 -12.27
CA ILE A 29 8.73 36.52 -10.94
C ILE A 29 9.07 35.06 -10.65
N VAL A 30 9.45 34.76 -9.40
CA VAL A 30 9.67 33.39 -8.92
C VAL A 30 8.36 32.60 -8.93
N ARG A 31 8.41 31.41 -9.51
CA ARG A 31 7.29 30.47 -9.55
C ARG A 31 7.71 29.07 -9.16
N ILE A 32 6.78 28.36 -8.55
CA ILE A 32 6.99 26.97 -8.11
C ILE A 32 6.14 26.07 -9.01
N GLY A 33 6.80 25.16 -9.71
CA GLY A 33 6.19 24.15 -10.56
C GLY A 33 6.04 22.83 -9.81
N LYS A 34 4.85 22.21 -9.87
CA LYS A 34 4.63 20.85 -9.41
C LYS A 34 4.67 19.92 -10.61
N ILE A 35 5.55 18.93 -10.61
CA ILE A 35 5.56 17.88 -11.63
C ILE A 35 4.48 16.86 -11.28
N VAL A 36 3.53 16.67 -12.20
CA VAL A 36 2.47 15.67 -12.09
C VAL A 36 2.53 14.73 -13.29
N PRO A 37 2.31 13.42 -13.10
CA PRO A 37 2.19 12.49 -14.21
C PRO A 37 0.99 12.88 -15.06
N ASN A 38 1.17 12.92 -16.39
CA ASN A 38 0.10 13.27 -17.32
C ASN A 38 -1.01 12.20 -17.28
N PRO A 39 -2.26 12.53 -16.90
CA PRO A 39 -3.35 11.57 -16.80
C PRO A 39 -3.90 11.13 -18.17
N PHE A 40 -3.42 11.69 -19.29
CA PHE A 40 -3.94 11.41 -20.62
C PHE A 40 -3.12 10.40 -21.44
N SER A 41 -1.93 10.01 -21.00
CA SER A 41 -1.12 9.00 -21.71
C SER A 41 0.03 8.49 -20.83
N GLU A 42 0.12 7.17 -20.62
CA GLU A 42 1.22 6.53 -19.87
C GLU A 42 2.59 6.65 -20.57
N SER A 43 2.63 7.11 -21.83
CA SER A 43 3.85 7.19 -22.64
C SER A 43 4.24 8.62 -23.06
N ALA A 44 3.50 9.66 -22.67
CA ALA A 44 3.80 11.04 -23.07
C ALA A 44 3.91 12.00 -21.88
N GLY A 45 5.08 11.95 -21.25
CA GLY A 45 5.71 13.08 -20.57
C GLY A 45 5.12 13.53 -19.23
N GLU A 46 5.99 14.13 -18.44
CA GLU A 46 5.67 14.80 -17.18
C GLU A 46 5.04 16.17 -17.42
N MET A 47 3.92 16.50 -16.77
CA MET A 47 3.29 17.83 -16.88
C MET A 47 3.69 18.72 -15.71
N LYS A 48 4.10 19.96 -15.99
CA LYS A 48 4.46 20.96 -14.98
C LYS A 48 3.28 21.89 -14.70
N GLU A 49 2.77 21.87 -13.48
CA GLU A 49 1.77 22.82 -13.01
C GLU A 49 2.42 23.99 -12.29
N TRP A 50 2.25 25.20 -12.81
CA TRP A 50 2.85 26.41 -12.24
C TRP A 50 1.96 27.07 -11.18
N TYR A 51 2.60 27.55 -10.12
CA TYR A 51 1.97 28.26 -9.02
C TYR A 51 2.81 29.48 -8.60
N HIS A 52 2.16 30.54 -8.12
CA HIS A 52 2.85 31.58 -7.36
C HIS A 52 3.38 30.99 -6.05
N VAL A 53 4.50 31.53 -5.54
CA VAL A 53 5.10 31.15 -4.25
C VAL A 53 4.04 31.10 -3.15
N LYS A 54 3.31 32.20 -2.92
CA LYS A 54 2.24 32.27 -1.91
C LYS A 54 1.10 31.27 -2.17
N CYS A 55 0.74 31.06 -3.44
CA CYS A 55 -0.38 30.21 -3.82
C CYS A 55 -0.10 28.73 -3.58
N ILE A 56 1.12 28.25 -3.84
CA ILE A 56 1.48 26.85 -3.58
C ILE A 56 1.54 26.60 -2.07
N PHE A 57 2.11 27.51 -1.29
CA PHE A 57 2.20 27.36 0.17
C PHE A 57 0.81 27.33 0.83
N GLU A 58 -0.11 28.19 0.42
CA GLU A 58 -1.49 28.16 0.95
C GLU A 58 -2.28 26.92 0.43
N LYS A 59 -1.95 26.39 -0.75
CA LYS A 59 -2.51 25.10 -1.23
C LYS A 59 -1.97 23.93 -0.42
N LEU A 60 -0.69 23.95 -0.04
CA LEU A 60 -0.04 22.97 0.83
C LEU A 60 -0.49 23.11 2.30
N GLU A 61 -0.83 24.31 2.76
CA GLU A 61 -1.41 24.59 4.07
C GLU A 61 -2.80 23.94 4.22
N ARG A 62 -3.65 24.08 3.20
CA ARG A 62 -5.00 23.48 3.17
C ARG A 62 -5.02 22.01 2.77
N ALA A 63 -3.93 21.50 2.18
CA ALA A 63 -3.82 20.10 1.80
C ALA A 63 -3.74 19.19 3.03
N ARG A 64 -4.34 17.99 2.94
CA ARG A 64 -4.25 16.96 3.99
C ARG A 64 -2.79 16.67 4.31
N ALA A 65 -2.49 16.34 5.57
CA ALA A 65 -1.14 15.99 6.05
C ALA A 65 -0.46 14.84 5.28
N THR A 66 -1.20 14.12 4.43
CA THR A 66 -0.72 13.05 3.56
C THR A 66 -0.16 13.53 2.21
N THR A 67 -0.26 14.82 1.87
CA THR A 67 0.30 15.38 0.64
C THR A 67 1.72 15.84 0.92
N LYS A 68 2.73 15.37 0.16
CA LYS A 68 4.12 15.82 0.31
C LYS A 68 4.15 17.36 0.28
N LYS A 69 4.45 17.95 1.45
CA LYS A 69 4.69 19.38 1.59
C LYS A 69 6.14 19.63 1.22
N ILE A 70 6.44 20.85 0.82
CA ILE A 70 7.83 21.28 0.65
C ILE A 70 8.38 21.39 2.07
N GLU A 71 9.04 20.34 2.54
CA GLU A 71 9.56 20.22 3.91
C GLU A 71 11.00 20.73 4.01
N ASP A 72 11.75 20.65 2.90
CA ASP A 72 13.13 21.08 2.82
C ASP A 72 13.47 21.68 1.46
N ILE A 73 14.48 22.55 1.44
CA ILE A 73 15.06 23.20 0.26
C ILE A 73 15.53 22.16 -0.77
N THR A 74 15.92 20.97 -0.30
CA THR A 74 16.37 19.83 -1.10
C THR A 74 15.28 19.22 -1.99
N ASP A 75 14.00 19.51 -1.72
CA ASP A 75 12.86 19.06 -2.55
C ASP A 75 12.57 19.98 -3.75
N LEU A 76 13.27 21.13 -3.85
CA LEU A 76 13.08 22.14 -4.89
C LEU A 76 14.20 22.07 -5.93
N GLU A 77 13.94 21.40 -7.06
CA GLU A 77 14.85 21.40 -8.21
C GLU A 77 14.95 22.82 -8.81
N GLY A 78 16.16 23.35 -8.99
CA GLY A 78 16.39 24.72 -9.49
C GLY A 78 16.60 25.79 -8.42
N TRP A 79 16.72 25.39 -7.14
CA TRP A 79 17.02 26.30 -6.03
C TRP A 79 18.33 27.09 -6.19
N GLU A 80 19.35 26.48 -6.81
CA GLU A 80 20.67 27.09 -6.99
C GLU A 80 20.66 28.33 -7.90
N GLU A 81 19.68 28.45 -8.80
CA GLU A 81 19.56 29.59 -9.74
C GLU A 81 18.79 30.80 -9.17
N LEU A 82 18.30 30.72 -7.93
CA LEU A 82 17.57 31.82 -7.28
C LEU A 82 18.50 32.86 -6.65
N GLN A 83 18.06 34.12 -6.61
CA GLN A 83 18.69 35.17 -5.81
C GLN A 83 18.48 34.90 -4.30
N ASP A 84 19.43 35.33 -3.48
CA ASP A 84 19.40 35.05 -2.03
C ASP A 84 18.20 35.72 -1.34
N GLU A 85 17.74 36.89 -1.82
CA GLU A 85 16.52 37.55 -1.34
C GLU A 85 15.26 36.69 -1.53
N ASP A 86 15.15 36.01 -2.67
CA ASP A 86 14.00 35.14 -2.99
C ASP A 86 14.10 33.79 -2.26
N LYS A 87 15.32 33.29 -2.03
CA LYS A 87 15.58 32.10 -1.21
C LYS A 87 15.11 32.34 0.23
N GLU A 88 15.40 33.50 0.80
CA GLU A 88 14.94 33.88 2.14
C GLU A 88 13.41 33.95 2.20
N LEU A 89 12.75 34.50 1.17
CA LEU A 89 11.29 34.57 1.09
C LEU A 89 10.66 33.17 1.09
N ILE A 90 11.21 32.23 0.32
CA ILE A 90 10.72 30.85 0.28
C ILE A 90 11.00 30.14 1.61
N ASN A 91 12.19 30.32 2.19
CA ASN A 91 12.55 29.71 3.48
C ASN A 91 11.64 30.21 4.62
N LYS A 92 11.29 31.50 4.60
CA LYS A 92 10.30 32.08 5.53
C LYS A 92 8.93 31.42 5.37
N HIS A 93 8.46 31.22 4.14
CA HIS A 93 7.19 30.55 3.89
C HIS A 93 7.20 29.06 4.27
N VAL A 94 8.33 28.35 4.11
CA VAL A 94 8.52 26.97 4.58
C VAL A 94 8.49 26.91 6.11
N SER A 95 9.21 27.82 6.78
CA SER A 95 9.25 27.93 8.24
C SER A 95 7.88 28.26 8.84
N ASP A 96 7.12 29.18 8.23
CA ASP A 96 5.76 29.52 8.64
C ASP A 96 4.80 28.33 8.48
N LEU A 97 4.92 27.55 7.40
CA LEU A 97 4.14 26.32 7.23
C LEU A 97 4.48 25.29 8.31
N MET A 98 5.77 25.07 8.61
CA MET A 98 6.21 24.14 9.64
C MET A 98 5.75 24.58 11.04
N ALA A 99 5.86 25.86 11.36
CA ALA A 99 5.41 26.42 12.63
C ALA A 99 3.89 26.19 12.85
N LYS A 100 3.08 26.35 11.80
CA LYS A 100 1.63 26.10 11.86
C LYS A 100 1.25 24.62 11.91
N VAL A 101 2.02 23.74 11.27
CA VAL A 101 1.83 22.28 11.37
C VAL A 101 2.15 21.79 12.80
N ASN A 102 3.16 22.37 13.45
CA ASN A 102 3.55 22.04 14.82
C ASN A 102 2.69 22.74 15.90
N ALA A 103 2.05 23.86 15.57
CA ALA A 103 1.11 24.56 16.43
C ALA A 103 -0.32 23.98 16.34
N SER A 104 -0.47 22.69 16.67
CA SER A 104 -1.78 22.13 17.02
C SER A 104 -2.04 22.35 18.53
N PRO A 105 -3.02 23.17 18.94
CA PRO A 105 -3.24 23.48 20.35
C PRO A 105 -3.96 22.34 21.09
N LYS A 106 -3.42 21.99 22.27
CA LYS A 106 -4.11 21.26 23.34
C LYS A 106 -5.46 21.94 23.61
N LYS A 107 -6.58 21.29 23.28
CA LYS A 107 -7.89 21.76 23.77
C LYS A 107 -8.02 21.37 25.24
N LYS A 108 -7.82 22.37 26.10
CA LYS A 108 -8.06 22.35 27.53
C LYS A 108 -9.50 21.89 27.82
N VAL A 109 -9.59 21.02 28.82
CA VAL A 109 -10.79 20.76 29.62
C VAL A 109 -11.30 22.10 30.18
N GLN A 110 -12.56 22.43 29.93
CA GLN A 110 -13.33 23.32 30.78
C GLN A 110 -14.71 22.68 31.02
N ALA A 111 -14.91 22.27 32.26
CA ALA A 111 -16.21 21.93 32.81
C ALA A 111 -16.97 23.21 33.14
N LYS A 112 -18.25 23.30 32.75
CA LYS A 112 -19.26 24.07 33.48
C LYS A 112 -20.65 23.46 33.22
N LEU A 113 -21.36 23.19 34.31
CA LEU A 113 -22.64 22.47 34.38
C LEU A 113 -23.86 23.25 33.81
N ASN A 114 -24.84 22.42 33.42
CA ASN A 114 -26.26 22.56 33.04
C ASN A 114 -27.12 23.75 33.53
N THR A 115 -28.12 24.10 32.69
CA THR A 115 -29.55 23.97 33.05
C THR A 115 -30.45 23.68 31.83
N THR A 116 -31.22 22.60 31.97
CA THR A 116 -32.59 22.25 31.53
C THR A 116 -33.14 22.61 30.13
N GLY A 117 -33.60 21.59 29.39
CA GLY A 117 -34.59 21.74 28.32
C GLY A 117 -34.76 20.56 27.33
N GLN A 118 -35.32 19.42 27.79
CA GLN A 118 -36.11 18.39 27.07
C GLN A 118 -35.67 17.83 25.68
N LEU A 119 -35.47 16.50 25.58
CA LEU A 119 -36.41 15.52 24.99
C LEU A 119 -35.80 14.09 24.99
N MET A 120 -36.68 13.09 24.96
CA MET A 120 -36.46 11.67 25.30
C MET A 120 -35.93 10.80 24.14
N ALA A 121 -35.72 9.50 24.43
CA ALA A 121 -34.79 8.52 23.84
C ALA A 121 -35.25 7.69 22.61
N ALA A 122 -34.24 7.23 21.83
CA ALA A 122 -33.92 5.92 21.18
C ALA A 122 -35.04 4.97 20.64
N PRO A 123 -34.81 4.06 19.62
CA PRO A 123 -33.55 3.30 19.38
C PRO A 123 -33.15 2.88 17.92
N ALA A 124 -31.88 2.41 17.82
CA ALA A 124 -31.24 1.32 17.05
C ALA A 124 -31.36 1.10 15.50
N ASP A 125 -30.19 1.22 14.83
CA ASP A 125 -29.48 0.38 13.81
C ASP A 125 -30.23 -0.61 12.87
N PRO A 126 -29.71 -0.97 11.65
CA PRO A 126 -28.30 -1.34 11.42
C PRO A 126 -27.65 -0.99 10.06
N SER A 127 -26.33 -1.20 10.02
CA SER A 127 -25.53 -1.74 8.90
C SER A 127 -24.50 -0.78 8.31
N ALA A 128 -23.31 -0.83 8.92
CA ALA A 128 -22.05 -0.47 8.30
C ALA A 128 -21.09 -1.65 8.47
N ASN A 129 -20.63 -2.24 7.37
CA ASN A 129 -19.26 -2.74 7.24
C ASN A 129 -18.97 -3.19 5.79
N ALA A 130 -18.16 -2.39 5.10
CA ALA A 130 -17.40 -2.81 3.92
C ALA A 130 -16.01 -2.18 4.01
N PRO A 131 -14.92 -2.96 4.23
CA PRO A 131 -13.59 -2.41 4.42
C PRO A 131 -12.87 -2.21 3.08
N ARG A 132 -12.45 -0.97 2.78
CA ARG A 132 -11.56 -0.67 1.65
C ARG A 132 -10.11 -0.54 2.11
N LYS A 133 -9.33 -1.55 1.74
CA LYS A 133 -7.99 -1.55 1.14
C LYS A 133 -6.94 -0.59 1.75
N PHE A 134 -6.08 -1.22 2.56
CA PHE A 134 -4.83 -0.75 3.12
C PHE A 134 -3.70 -0.77 2.08
N SER A 135 -2.92 0.32 1.96
CA SER A 135 -1.71 0.40 1.14
C SER A 135 -0.65 1.28 1.82
N GLY A 136 0.52 0.71 2.08
CA GLY A 136 1.79 1.43 2.08
C GLY A 136 2.54 1.53 3.41
N PHE A 137 3.44 0.57 3.66
CA PHE A 137 4.62 0.76 4.51
C PHE A 137 5.86 0.54 3.64
N THR A 138 6.78 1.51 3.61
CA THR A 138 8.16 1.35 3.12
C THR A 138 9.11 1.67 4.26
N ALA A 139 9.84 0.64 4.71
CA ALA A 139 10.95 0.76 5.65
C ALA A 139 12.26 0.98 4.86
N THR A 140 13.00 2.00 5.28
CA THR A 140 14.36 2.38 4.85
C THR A 140 15.40 1.45 5.47
N LYS A 141 16.43 1.08 4.70
CA LYS A 141 17.64 0.39 5.19
C LYS A 141 18.86 1.28 4.94
N ALA A 142 19.64 1.49 6.00
CA ALA A 142 21.02 1.97 6.01
C ALA A 142 21.91 1.04 5.14
N GLY A 143 23.00 1.42 4.50
CA GLY A 143 24.06 2.37 4.84
C GLY A 143 25.35 1.67 4.37
N THR A 144 26.04 2.28 3.40
CA THR A 144 27.13 1.68 2.61
C THR A 144 28.50 1.90 3.27
N SER A 145 29.41 0.93 3.17
CA SER A 145 30.85 1.20 3.13
C SER A 145 31.58 0.25 2.15
N THR A 146 32.58 0.83 1.50
CA THR A 146 33.28 0.49 0.25
C THR A 146 34.46 -0.49 0.40
N SER A 147 34.73 -1.33 -0.63
CA SER A 147 35.97 -1.28 -1.46
C SER A 147 36.16 -2.46 -2.47
N SER A 148 36.60 -2.08 -3.69
CA SER A 148 37.46 -2.78 -4.71
C SER A 148 37.09 -4.15 -5.35
N GLY A 149 37.01 -4.19 -6.70
CA GLY A 149 36.69 -5.35 -7.59
C GLY A 149 37.89 -6.25 -8.00
N PRO A 150 37.93 -6.93 -9.19
CA PRO A 150 36.98 -7.01 -10.32
C PRO A 150 36.72 -8.44 -10.93
N SER A 151 35.90 -8.50 -12.00
CA SER A 151 35.70 -9.60 -13.01
C SER A 151 34.83 -10.81 -12.58
N THR A 152 33.99 -11.50 -13.38
CA THR A 152 33.75 -11.70 -14.83
C THR A 152 32.28 -12.14 -15.07
N SER A 153 31.84 -12.10 -16.32
CA SER A 153 30.47 -12.29 -16.87
C SER A 153 29.87 -13.70 -16.83
N SER A 154 28.57 -13.83 -16.50
CA SER A 154 27.55 -14.74 -17.13
C SER A 154 26.16 -14.63 -16.44
N PRO A 155 25.05 -15.00 -17.12
CA PRO A 155 23.71 -14.41 -16.90
C PRO A 155 22.95 -15.03 -15.71
N ALA A 156 22.34 -14.17 -14.90
CA ALA A 156 21.58 -14.55 -13.71
C ALA A 156 20.25 -15.23 -14.08
N LYS A 157 20.12 -16.50 -13.69
CA LYS A 157 18.82 -17.21 -13.59
C LYS A 157 18.02 -16.66 -12.41
N ALA A 158 16.73 -16.45 -12.65
CA ALA A 158 15.73 -16.14 -11.61
C ALA A 158 15.55 -17.33 -10.64
N SER A 159 15.03 -17.01 -9.44
CA SER A 159 14.74 -17.92 -8.31
C SER A 159 15.88 -18.15 -7.33
N GLN A 160 16.01 -17.25 -6.34
CA GLN A 160 16.43 -17.65 -5.00
C GLN A 160 15.58 -16.92 -3.96
N GLY A 161 14.72 -17.67 -3.25
CA GLY A 161 14.29 -17.27 -1.92
C GLY A 161 15.52 -17.07 -1.02
N SER A 162 15.40 -16.26 0.02
CA SER A 162 16.53 -16.01 0.92
C SER A 162 16.99 -17.32 1.58
N THR A 163 18.11 -17.86 1.11
CA THR A 163 18.70 -19.14 1.57
C THR A 163 19.04 -19.13 3.05
N LEU A 164 19.18 -17.94 3.65
CA LEU A 164 19.43 -17.76 5.08
C LEU A 164 18.14 -17.89 5.91
N SER A 165 17.01 -17.41 5.39
CA SER A 165 15.71 -17.46 6.09
C SER A 165 15.20 -18.89 6.19
N ALA A 166 15.31 -19.63 5.08
CA ALA A 166 14.94 -21.05 5.02
C ALA A 166 15.81 -21.93 5.94
N LYS A 167 17.07 -21.55 6.20
CA LYS A 167 17.98 -22.28 7.10
C LYS A 167 17.68 -22.06 8.59
N LEU A 168 17.06 -20.93 8.94
CA LEU A 168 16.69 -20.58 10.32
C LEU A 168 15.24 -20.98 10.66
N CYS A 169 14.49 -21.41 9.64
CA CYS A 169 13.12 -21.86 9.74
C CYS A 169 13.07 -23.31 10.27
N ASP A 170 12.13 -23.60 11.15
CA ASP A 170 11.71 -24.96 11.46
C ASP A 170 10.46 -25.31 10.60
N PRO A 171 10.61 -26.16 9.57
CA PRO A 171 9.51 -26.44 8.63
C PRO A 171 8.28 -27.09 9.27
N GLN A 172 8.43 -27.74 10.42
CA GLN A 172 7.32 -28.41 11.12
C GLN A 172 6.69 -27.54 12.22
N HIS A 173 7.24 -26.34 12.46
CA HIS A 173 6.73 -25.45 13.48
C HIS A 173 5.40 -24.81 13.08
N LYS A 174 4.57 -24.50 14.09
CA LYS A 174 3.24 -23.89 13.89
C LYS A 174 3.28 -22.54 13.17
N ASP A 175 4.38 -21.81 13.31
CA ASP A 175 4.60 -20.52 12.65
C ASP A 175 4.66 -20.63 11.12
N CYS A 176 4.95 -21.81 10.58
CA CYS A 176 4.95 -22.09 9.15
C CYS A 176 3.55 -22.41 8.62
N LEU A 177 2.54 -22.60 9.48
CA LEU A 177 1.18 -22.90 9.05
C LEU A 177 0.52 -21.64 8.50
N PHE A 178 -0.10 -21.78 7.32
CA PHE A 178 -0.88 -20.72 6.70
C PHE A 178 -2.07 -20.28 7.56
N ARG A 179 -2.55 -21.16 8.44
CA ARG A 179 -3.56 -20.83 9.46
C ARG A 179 -3.11 -19.70 10.39
N GLU A 180 -1.88 -19.73 10.89
CA GLU A 180 -1.37 -18.69 11.78
C GLU A 180 -1.12 -17.39 11.01
N PHE A 181 -0.66 -17.49 9.75
CA PHE A 181 -0.57 -16.35 8.85
C PHE A 181 -1.94 -15.68 8.62
N ARG A 182 -3.01 -16.45 8.37
CA ARG A 182 -4.37 -15.91 8.22
C ARG A 182 -4.86 -15.20 9.48
N LYS A 183 -4.59 -15.77 10.67
CA LYS A 183 -4.92 -15.12 11.95
C LYS A 183 -4.18 -13.80 12.12
N LEU A 184 -2.91 -13.73 11.72
CA LEU A 184 -2.14 -12.49 11.72
C LEU A 184 -2.81 -11.45 10.81
N CYS A 185 -3.15 -11.82 9.58
CA CYS A 185 -3.83 -10.92 8.63
C CYS A 185 -5.17 -10.42 9.16
N ALA A 186 -6.00 -11.29 9.75
CA ALA A 186 -7.26 -10.90 10.38
C ALA A 186 -7.04 -9.91 11.53
N THR A 187 -6.10 -10.22 12.43
CA THR A 187 -5.77 -9.33 13.57
C THR A 187 -5.28 -7.96 13.08
N VAL A 188 -4.47 -7.93 12.01
CA VAL A 188 -3.98 -6.67 11.42
C VAL A 188 -5.09 -5.90 10.71
N ALA A 189 -6.07 -6.59 10.11
CA ALA A 189 -7.22 -5.98 9.46
C ALA A 189 -8.20 -5.35 10.48
N ASP A 190 -8.44 -6.02 11.61
CA ASP A 190 -9.37 -5.57 12.67
C ASP A 190 -8.87 -4.32 13.43
N ASN A 191 -7.58 -4.02 13.34
CA ASN A 191 -7.00 -2.86 13.99
C ASN A 191 -7.04 -1.63 13.08
N ASN A 192 -7.43 -0.47 13.61
CA ASN A 192 -7.49 0.78 12.84
C ASN A 192 -6.23 1.65 12.96
N SER A 193 -5.39 1.39 13.96
CA SER A 193 -4.16 2.16 14.20
C SER A 193 -2.96 1.53 13.49
N TYR A 194 -2.26 2.31 12.67
CA TYR A 194 -1.02 1.88 12.00
C TYR A 194 0.05 1.44 13.01
N ASN A 195 0.20 2.17 14.12
CA ASN A 195 1.17 1.83 15.17
C ASN A 195 0.82 0.48 15.82
N ALA A 196 -0.47 0.22 16.06
CA ALA A 196 -0.92 -1.06 16.59
C ALA A 196 -0.64 -2.21 15.60
N LYS A 197 -0.89 -1.99 14.29
CA LYS A 197 -0.56 -2.99 13.24
C LYS A 197 0.92 -3.33 13.24
N THR A 198 1.79 -2.31 13.27
CA THR A 198 3.24 -2.51 13.31
C THR A 198 3.67 -3.30 14.56
N GLN A 199 3.11 -2.98 15.73
CA GLN A 199 3.39 -3.71 16.97
C GLN A 199 2.90 -5.15 16.94
N ILE A 200 1.76 -5.44 16.30
CA ILE A 200 1.24 -6.80 16.14
C ILE A 200 2.20 -7.63 15.28
N ILE A 201 2.64 -7.09 14.14
CA ILE A 201 3.58 -7.76 13.24
C ILE A 201 4.94 -7.93 13.94
N GLU A 202 5.45 -6.90 14.62
CA GLU A 202 6.70 -7.00 15.38
C GLU A 202 6.62 -8.07 16.48
N LYS A 203 5.52 -8.09 17.25
CA LYS A 203 5.30 -9.10 18.29
C LYS A 203 5.27 -10.51 17.70
N PHE A 204 4.61 -10.70 16.57
CA PHE A 204 4.56 -11.98 15.87
C PHE A 204 5.94 -12.42 15.37
N LEU A 205 6.71 -11.53 14.74
CA LEU A 205 8.05 -11.86 14.23
C LEU A 205 9.10 -12.04 15.33
N ARG A 206 8.86 -11.53 16.54
CA ARG A 206 9.75 -11.74 17.69
C ARG A 206 9.39 -12.99 18.49
N LYS A 207 8.11 -13.15 18.85
CA LYS A 207 7.63 -14.17 19.79
C LYS A 207 7.03 -15.40 19.11
N GLY A 208 6.72 -15.31 17.82
CA GLY A 208 5.98 -16.35 17.10
C GLY A 208 4.58 -16.59 17.66
N SER A 209 3.96 -17.67 17.20
CA SER A 209 2.63 -18.13 17.65
C SER A 209 2.69 -18.79 19.02
N CYS A 210 3.87 -19.27 19.44
CA CYS A 210 4.09 -19.96 20.71
C CYS A 210 4.58 -19.04 21.85
N GLY A 211 4.91 -17.77 21.57
CA GLY A 211 5.23 -16.78 22.59
C GLY A 211 6.69 -16.71 23.02
N ASP A 212 7.54 -17.63 22.55
CA ASP A 212 8.98 -17.67 22.82
C ASP A 212 9.76 -16.96 21.71
N LYS A 213 9.99 -17.66 20.60
CA LYS A 213 10.68 -17.15 19.42
C LYS A 213 9.89 -17.47 18.16
N PHE A 214 10.03 -16.64 17.14
CA PHE A 214 9.53 -16.96 15.80
C PHE A 214 10.41 -18.01 15.14
N HIS A 215 9.81 -19.14 14.76
CA HIS A 215 10.49 -20.26 14.11
C HIS A 215 10.09 -20.44 12.63
N GLY A 216 9.26 -19.53 12.09
CA GLY A 216 8.85 -19.56 10.69
C GLY A 216 9.86 -18.92 9.73
N ASP A 217 9.55 -18.96 8.44
CA ASP A 217 10.34 -18.25 7.42
C ASP A 217 9.99 -16.76 7.43
N LEU A 218 10.92 -15.95 7.95
CA LEU A 218 10.76 -14.50 8.05
C LEU A 218 10.57 -13.85 6.67
N TYR A 219 11.34 -14.29 5.68
CA TYR A 219 11.30 -13.70 4.35
C TYR A 219 9.95 -13.99 3.68
N LEU A 220 9.50 -15.25 3.71
CA LEU A 220 8.22 -15.62 3.11
C LEU A 220 7.04 -14.95 3.82
N THR A 221 7.08 -14.87 5.15
CA THR A 221 6.03 -14.21 5.93
C THR A 221 5.90 -12.73 5.53
N VAL A 222 7.02 -12.01 5.44
CA VAL A 222 7.00 -10.58 5.03
C VAL A 222 6.65 -10.43 3.54
N LYS A 223 7.14 -11.32 2.68
CA LYS A 223 6.79 -11.35 1.24
C LYS A 223 5.28 -11.47 1.05
N LEU A 224 4.64 -12.40 1.76
CA LEU A 224 3.19 -12.65 1.66
C LEU A 224 2.35 -11.58 2.36
N LEU A 225 2.89 -10.86 3.35
CA LEU A 225 2.23 -9.68 3.94
C LEU A 225 2.16 -8.49 2.97
N LEU A 226 3.02 -8.45 1.95
CA LEU A 226 3.17 -7.30 1.04
C LEU A 226 2.95 -7.69 -0.44
N PRO A 227 1.80 -8.28 -0.81
CA PRO A 227 1.55 -8.74 -2.19
C PRO A 227 1.49 -7.59 -3.20
N GLY A 228 1.18 -6.36 -2.76
CA GLY A 228 1.17 -5.17 -3.63
C GLY A 228 2.56 -4.57 -3.90
N VAL A 229 3.56 -4.93 -3.10
CA VAL A 229 4.95 -4.45 -3.25
C VAL A 229 5.75 -5.47 -4.06
N VAL A 230 5.65 -6.74 -3.71
CA VAL A 230 6.25 -7.85 -4.48
C VAL A 230 5.19 -8.36 -5.46
N LYS A 231 5.08 -7.68 -6.61
CA LYS A 231 4.06 -8.01 -7.61
C LYS A 231 4.45 -9.26 -8.39
N SER A 232 3.60 -10.27 -8.35
CA SER A 232 3.60 -11.42 -9.25
C SER A 232 2.42 -11.31 -10.21
N VAL A 233 2.65 -11.61 -11.49
CA VAL A 233 1.60 -11.62 -12.51
C VAL A 233 1.11 -13.05 -12.68
N TYR A 234 -0.16 -13.30 -12.35
CA TYR A 234 -0.76 -14.64 -12.41
C TYR A 234 -1.61 -14.88 -13.66
N ASN A 235 -1.77 -13.88 -14.54
CA ASN A 235 -2.63 -13.94 -15.73
C ASN A 235 -4.08 -14.37 -15.42
N LEU A 236 -4.58 -13.99 -14.24
CA LEU A 236 -5.93 -14.28 -13.76
C LEU A 236 -6.63 -12.99 -13.36
N ASN A 237 -7.85 -12.83 -13.86
CA ASN A 237 -8.79 -11.78 -13.48
C ASN A 237 -9.99 -12.39 -12.72
N ASP A 238 -10.79 -11.57 -12.03
CA ASP A 238 -11.90 -12.02 -11.18
C ASP A 238 -12.86 -12.98 -11.91
N LYS A 239 -13.22 -12.64 -13.16
CA LYS A 239 -14.08 -13.49 -14.01
C LYS A 239 -13.43 -14.83 -14.38
N GLN A 240 -12.11 -14.86 -14.58
CA GLN A 240 -11.38 -16.09 -14.87
C GLN A 240 -11.28 -16.98 -13.62
N ILE A 241 -11.04 -16.37 -12.45
CA ILE A 241 -11.04 -17.08 -11.17
C ILE A 241 -12.40 -17.75 -10.94
N VAL A 242 -13.49 -17.00 -11.10
CA VAL A 242 -14.85 -17.56 -10.99
C VAL A 242 -15.09 -18.68 -12.00
N LYS A 243 -14.68 -18.51 -13.26
CA LYS A 243 -14.81 -19.55 -14.29
C LYS A 243 -14.07 -20.83 -13.89
N LEU A 244 -12.83 -20.72 -13.42
CA LEU A 244 -12.02 -21.87 -12.99
C LEU A 244 -12.65 -22.57 -11.78
N PHE A 245 -13.03 -21.82 -10.73
CA PHE A 245 -13.64 -22.41 -9.54
C PHE A 245 -15.05 -22.97 -9.79
N SER A 246 -15.83 -22.41 -10.73
CA SER A 246 -17.12 -23.00 -11.12
C SER A 246 -16.97 -24.41 -11.67
N ARG A 247 -15.88 -24.69 -12.39
CA ARG A 247 -15.55 -26.03 -12.89
C ARG A 247 -15.04 -26.95 -11.79
N ILE A 248 -14.20 -26.44 -10.89
CA ILE A 248 -13.65 -27.21 -9.76
C ILE A 248 -14.79 -27.64 -8.82
N PHE A 249 -15.65 -26.70 -8.43
CA PHE A 249 -16.77 -26.96 -7.53
C PHE A 249 -17.97 -27.61 -8.23
N ARG A 250 -17.98 -27.68 -9.57
CA ARG A 250 -19.11 -28.15 -10.38
C ARG A 250 -20.41 -27.43 -10.04
N CYS A 251 -20.33 -26.12 -9.84
CA CYS A 251 -21.48 -25.25 -9.58
C CYS A 251 -21.81 -24.40 -10.80
N ASN A 252 -22.94 -23.69 -10.73
CA ASN A 252 -23.36 -22.81 -11.82
C ASN A 252 -22.50 -21.55 -11.85
N GLN A 253 -21.86 -21.30 -13.00
CA GLN A 253 -21.02 -20.12 -13.20
C GLN A 253 -21.81 -18.82 -13.05
N ASP A 254 -23.07 -18.79 -13.50
CA ASP A 254 -23.88 -17.56 -13.47
C ASP A 254 -24.21 -17.11 -12.04
N ASP A 255 -24.42 -18.07 -11.14
CA ASP A 255 -24.68 -17.78 -9.73
C ASP A 255 -23.44 -17.17 -9.05
N MET A 256 -22.24 -17.67 -9.38
CA MET A 256 -20.98 -17.09 -8.89
C MET A 256 -20.71 -15.70 -9.48
N VAL A 257 -21.03 -15.48 -10.77
CA VAL A 257 -20.87 -14.17 -11.41
C VAL A 257 -21.82 -13.14 -10.80
N ARG A 258 -23.06 -13.54 -10.47
CA ARG A 258 -24.02 -12.67 -9.76
C ARG A 258 -23.50 -12.28 -8.39
N ASP A 259 -22.91 -13.21 -7.65
CA ASP A 259 -22.34 -12.90 -6.33
C ASP A 259 -21.12 -11.98 -6.43
N LEU A 260 -20.28 -12.17 -7.46
CA LEU A 260 -19.11 -11.33 -7.74
C LEU A 260 -19.46 -9.83 -7.95
N GLU A 261 -20.71 -9.49 -8.28
CA GLU A 261 -21.16 -8.09 -8.38
C GLU A 261 -20.99 -7.32 -7.06
N GLN A 262 -20.92 -8.01 -5.91
CA GLN A 262 -20.60 -7.42 -4.60
C GLN A 262 -19.14 -6.93 -4.51
N GLY A 263 -18.28 -7.37 -5.42
CA GLY A 263 -16.93 -6.84 -5.62
C GLY A 263 -15.80 -7.55 -4.86
N ASP A 264 -16.06 -8.73 -4.29
CA ASP A 264 -15.05 -9.54 -3.60
C ASP A 264 -15.02 -10.98 -4.09
N VAL A 265 -14.12 -11.27 -5.03
CA VAL A 265 -13.92 -12.62 -5.57
C VAL A 265 -13.49 -13.63 -4.49
N SER A 266 -12.79 -13.20 -3.45
CA SER A 266 -12.33 -14.10 -2.39
C SER A 266 -13.48 -14.57 -1.52
N GLU A 267 -14.46 -13.70 -1.26
CA GLU A 267 -15.68 -14.03 -0.52
C GLU A 267 -16.60 -14.93 -1.36
N THR A 268 -16.78 -14.60 -2.64
CA THR A 268 -17.54 -15.44 -3.58
C THR A 268 -16.97 -16.86 -3.62
N VAL A 269 -15.66 -17.02 -3.83
CA VAL A 269 -15.05 -18.36 -3.86
C VAL A 269 -15.23 -19.09 -2.52
N ARG A 270 -15.14 -18.40 -1.38
CA ARG A 270 -15.35 -19.00 -0.06
C ARG A 270 -16.76 -19.56 0.11
N MET A 271 -17.79 -18.77 -0.21
CA MET A 271 -19.19 -19.18 -0.06
C MET A 271 -19.50 -20.42 -0.91
N PHE A 272 -19.12 -20.41 -2.19
CA PHE A 272 -19.36 -21.54 -3.07
C PHE A 272 -18.49 -22.76 -2.73
N TYR A 273 -17.31 -22.57 -2.14
CA TYR A 273 -16.48 -23.66 -1.63
C TYR A 273 -17.15 -24.37 -0.45
N GLU A 274 -17.72 -23.62 0.50
CA GLU A 274 -18.44 -24.17 1.67
C GLU A 274 -19.74 -24.88 1.28
N GLU A 275 -20.45 -24.39 0.25
CA GLU A 275 -21.68 -25.01 -0.26
C GLU A 275 -21.43 -26.25 -1.14
N SER A 276 -20.22 -26.39 -1.69
CA SER A 276 -19.93 -27.44 -2.66
C SER A 276 -19.89 -28.83 -2.01
N LYS A 277 -20.83 -29.70 -2.41
CA LYS A 277 -20.88 -31.10 -1.96
C LYS A 277 -19.89 -31.99 -2.71
N SER A 278 -19.57 -31.61 -3.94
CA SER A 278 -18.61 -32.25 -4.85
C SER A 278 -17.16 -32.04 -4.43
N PHE A 279 -16.87 -30.95 -3.73
CA PHE A 279 -15.51 -30.55 -3.35
C PHE A 279 -15.49 -30.02 -1.91
N PRO A 280 -15.72 -30.90 -0.91
CA PRO A 280 -15.92 -30.47 0.46
C PRO A 280 -14.65 -29.84 1.05
N PRO A 281 -14.78 -28.79 1.90
CA PRO A 281 -13.64 -28.18 2.56
C PRO A 281 -12.84 -29.14 3.43
N ALA A 282 -11.52 -28.94 3.47
CA ALA A 282 -10.64 -29.71 4.36
C ALA A 282 -10.98 -29.45 5.83
N ALA A 283 -11.17 -30.52 6.61
CA ALA A 283 -11.54 -30.42 8.04
C ALA A 283 -10.48 -29.72 8.90
N LYS A 284 -9.20 -29.81 8.51
CA LYS A 284 -8.08 -29.11 9.12
C LYS A 284 -7.11 -28.68 8.03
N SER A 285 -6.83 -27.38 7.94
CA SER A 285 -5.78 -26.87 7.06
C SER A 285 -4.41 -27.20 7.65
N LEU A 286 -3.65 -28.02 6.94
CA LEU A 286 -2.24 -28.32 7.20
C LEU A 286 -1.31 -27.56 6.25
N LEU A 287 -1.89 -26.67 5.44
CA LEU A 287 -1.19 -25.91 4.43
C LEU A 287 -0.14 -25.00 5.06
N THR A 288 1.08 -25.07 4.55
CA THR A 288 2.19 -24.24 5.00
C THR A 288 2.38 -23.01 4.12
N VAL A 289 2.99 -21.97 4.69
CA VAL A 289 3.33 -20.72 4.00
C VAL A 289 4.27 -20.98 2.81
N GLN A 290 5.16 -21.96 2.94
CA GLN A 290 6.08 -22.43 1.90
C GLN A 290 5.34 -23.07 0.73
N GLU A 291 4.34 -23.92 1.02
CA GLU A 291 3.51 -24.54 -0.03
C GLU A 291 2.68 -23.50 -0.78
N VAL A 292 2.14 -22.51 -0.07
CA VAL A 292 1.43 -21.37 -0.69
C VAL A 292 2.36 -20.59 -1.61
N ASP A 293 3.56 -20.22 -1.15
CA ASP A 293 4.52 -19.48 -1.98
C ASP A 293 4.96 -20.30 -3.21
N ALA A 294 5.17 -21.61 -3.04
CA ALA A 294 5.51 -22.51 -4.13
C ALA A 294 4.38 -22.62 -5.16
N SER A 295 3.13 -22.72 -4.70
CA SER A 295 1.94 -22.75 -5.56
C SER A 295 1.76 -21.43 -6.32
N LEU A 296 1.86 -20.29 -5.64
CA LEU A 296 1.82 -18.96 -6.28
C LEU A 296 2.95 -18.79 -7.31
N THR A 297 4.15 -19.28 -7.00
CA THR A 297 5.29 -19.23 -7.92
C THR A 297 5.07 -20.09 -9.16
N ARG A 298 4.47 -21.28 -9.02
CA ARG A 298 4.08 -22.12 -10.15
C ARG A 298 2.97 -21.44 -10.96
N LEU A 299 1.92 -20.96 -10.31
CA LEU A 299 0.78 -20.30 -10.94
C LEU A 299 1.19 -19.09 -11.78
N ALA A 300 2.19 -18.32 -11.33
CA ALA A 300 2.74 -17.18 -12.09
C ALA A 300 3.42 -17.58 -13.42
N GLN A 301 3.83 -18.84 -13.57
CA GLN A 301 4.44 -19.36 -14.81
C GLN A 301 3.39 -19.95 -15.75
N LEU A 302 2.18 -20.24 -15.26
CA LEU A 302 1.12 -20.86 -16.03
C LEU A 302 0.36 -19.81 -16.85
N THR A 303 0.10 -20.14 -18.11
CA THR A 303 -0.66 -19.30 -19.04
C THR A 303 -1.88 -20.01 -19.61
N LYS A 304 -1.96 -21.34 -19.48
CA LYS A 304 -3.09 -22.14 -19.97
C LYS A 304 -4.13 -22.35 -18.88
N GLU A 305 -5.39 -22.21 -19.25
CA GLU A 305 -6.54 -22.32 -18.35
C GLU A 305 -6.60 -23.68 -17.64
N ASP A 306 -6.34 -24.78 -18.35
CA ASP A 306 -6.40 -26.13 -17.78
C ASP A 306 -5.28 -26.40 -16.74
N GLU A 307 -4.08 -25.88 -17.00
CA GLU A 307 -2.94 -25.99 -16.08
C GLU A 307 -3.20 -25.15 -14.83
N GLN A 308 -3.74 -23.93 -15.00
CA GLN A 308 -4.14 -23.06 -13.89
C GLN A 308 -5.26 -23.69 -13.06
N GLN A 309 -6.25 -24.33 -13.70
CA GLN A 309 -7.32 -25.05 -13.01
C GLN A 309 -6.76 -26.16 -12.14
N THR A 310 -5.83 -26.95 -12.67
CA THR A 310 -5.21 -28.08 -11.96
C THR A 310 -4.44 -27.61 -10.74
N GLU A 311 -3.60 -26.57 -10.87
CA GLU A 311 -2.84 -26.02 -9.74
C GLU A 311 -3.76 -25.42 -8.66
N LEU A 312 -4.84 -24.73 -9.05
CA LEU A 312 -5.84 -24.20 -8.12
C LEU A 312 -6.65 -25.30 -7.43
N GLU A 313 -6.95 -26.38 -8.13
CA GLU A 313 -7.63 -27.54 -7.55
C GLU A 313 -6.73 -28.24 -6.51
N ASP A 314 -5.45 -28.43 -6.83
CA ASP A 314 -4.49 -29.09 -5.94
C ASP A 314 -4.28 -28.32 -4.63
N ILE A 315 -4.19 -26.98 -4.70
CA ILE A 315 -4.06 -26.16 -3.50
C ILE A 315 -5.38 -26.09 -2.71
N ALA A 316 -6.53 -26.07 -3.37
CA ALA A 316 -7.84 -26.00 -2.71
C ALA A 316 -8.24 -27.31 -2.01
N LYS A 317 -7.58 -28.43 -2.31
CA LYS A 317 -7.77 -29.72 -1.60
C LYS A 317 -7.05 -29.77 -0.24
N LYS A 318 -6.08 -28.89 0.04
CA LYS A 318 -5.20 -28.94 1.21
C LYS A 318 -5.70 -28.11 2.40
#